data_AF-F8WBI0-F1
#
_entry.id   AF-F8WBI0-F1
#
_cell.length_a   1.000
_cell.length_b   1.000
_cell.length_c   1.000
_cell.angle_alpha   90.00
_cell.angle_beta   90.00
_cell.angle_gamma   90.00
#
_symmetry.space_group_name_H-M   'P 1'
#
loop_
_entity.id
_entity.type
_entity.pdbx_description
1 polymer ?
#
loop_
_entity_poly.entity_id
_entity_poly.type
_entity_poly.pdbx_seq_one_letter_code
_entity_poly.pdbx_strand_id
1 'polypeptide(L)' 'MLPYNNKDRDALKRRNKSKKNNSSSRRAHLRLCLEKLKGLVPLGPESSRHTTLSLLTKAKLHIKDKYPQHWRC' A
#
# COMPACT_ATOMS: atom_id res chain seq x y z
N MET A 1 21.09 3.52 49.79
CA MET A 1 20.18 2.84 48.84
C MET A 1 20.33 3.51 47.49
N LEU A 2 20.81 2.79 46.46
CA LEU A 2 20.95 3.37 45.11
C LEU A 2 19.56 3.59 44.51
N PRO A 3 19.25 4.79 43.98
CA PRO A 3 17.92 5.10 43.45
C PRO A 3 17.67 4.30 42.17
N TYR A 4 16.57 3.55 42.17
CA TYR A 4 16.13 2.73 41.04
C TYR A 4 15.83 3.63 39.84
N ASN A 5 16.54 3.39 38.75
CA ASN A 5 16.60 4.25 37.57
C ASN A 5 15.30 4.15 36.75
N ASN A 6 14.39 5.10 36.95
CA ASN A 6 13.11 5.19 36.21
C ASN A 6 13.28 5.36 34.67
N LYS A 7 14.49 5.72 34.21
CA LYS A 7 14.83 5.95 32.79
C LYS A 7 14.73 4.69 31.91
N ASP A 8 14.88 3.50 32.48
CA ASP A 8 14.83 2.23 31.73
C ASP A 8 13.40 1.81 31.38
N ARG A 9 12.42 2.15 32.22
CA ARG A 9 10.98 1.90 31.98
C ARG A 9 10.48 2.65 30.74
N ASP A 10 10.89 3.90 30.56
CA ASP A 10 10.49 4.73 29.42
C ASP A 10 11.15 4.31 28.11
N ALA A 11 12.36 3.77 28.17
CA ALA A 11 13.06 3.23 27.00
C ALA A 11 12.36 1.96 26.48
N LEU A 12 11.94 1.05 27.37
CA LEU A 12 11.20 -0.16 26.99
C LEU A 12 9.81 0.16 26.43
N LYS A 13 9.12 1.15 26.99
CA LYS A 13 7.79 1.60 26.52
C LYS A 13 7.86 2.25 25.13
N ARG A 14 8.91 3.03 24.85
CA ARG A 14 9.18 3.58 23.51
C ARG A 14 9.52 2.50 22.49
N ARG A 15 10.35 1.52 22.87
CA ARG A 15 10.73 0.39 22.01
C ARG A 15 9.56 -0.54 21.66
N ASN A 16 8.56 -0.67 22.53
CA ASN A 16 7.32 -1.40 22.24
C ASN A 16 6.32 -0.61 21.37
N LYS A 17 6.38 0.73 21.35
CA LYS A 17 5.53 1.55 20.48
C LYS A 17 6.02 1.55 19.02
N SER A 18 7.32 1.36 18.78
CA SER A 18 7.91 1.29 17.44
C SER A 18 7.49 0.06 16.64
N LYS A 19 7.05 -1.02 17.28
CA LYS A 19 6.57 -2.25 16.59
C LYS A 19 5.15 -2.11 16.03
N LYS A 20 4.39 -1.06 16.38
CA LYS A 20 2.96 -0.94 16.04
C LYS A 20 2.65 0.13 14.98
N ASN A 21 3.59 0.40 14.07
CA ASN A 21 3.39 1.35 12.96
C ASN A 21 3.45 0.68 11.57
N ASN A 22 3.40 -0.65 11.49
CA ASN A 22 3.43 -1.41 10.24
C ASN A 22 2.23 -1.08 9.30
N SER A 23 1.11 -0.59 9.84
CA SER A 23 -0.03 -0.10 9.04
C SER A 23 0.34 1.06 8.11
N SER A 24 1.27 1.93 8.50
CA SER A 24 1.75 3.03 7.67
C SER A 24 2.56 2.51 6.47
N SER A 25 3.42 1.51 6.70
CA SER A 25 4.19 0.84 5.66
C SER A 25 3.30 0.09 4.67
N ARG A 26 2.27 -0.62 5.13
CA ARG A 26 1.29 -1.31 4.26
C ARG A 26 0.53 -0.34 3.36
N ARG A 27 0.09 0.80 3.92
CA ARG A 27 -0.64 1.82 3.15
C ARG A 27 0.26 2.55 2.15
N ALA A 28 1.52 2.80 2.50
CA ALA A 28 2.51 3.35 1.58
C ALA A 28 2.82 2.38 0.42
N HIS A 29 3.00 1.10 0.74
CA HIS A 29 3.24 0.07 -0.28
C HIS A 29 2.05 -0.06 -1.24
N LEU A 30 0.82 -0.07 -0.72
CA LEU A 30 -0.38 -0.10 -1.56
C LEU A 30 -0.43 1.09 -2.53
N ARG A 31 -0.16 2.31 -2.04
CA ARG A 31 -0.12 3.51 -2.89
C ARG A 31 0.91 3.37 -4.01
N LEU A 32 2.10 2.87 -3.71
CA LEU A 32 3.16 2.64 -4.70
C LEU A 32 2.72 1.62 -5.76
N CYS A 33 2.08 0.52 -5.36
CA CYS A 33 1.56 -0.47 -6.29
C CYS A 33 0.48 0.11 -7.21
N LEU A 34 -0.41 0.95 -6.68
CA LEU A 34 -1.46 1.60 -7.47
C LEU A 34 -0.86 2.60 -8.48
N GLU A 35 0.15 3.39 -8.09
CA GLU A 35 0.83 4.30 -9.02
C GLU A 35 1.53 3.55 -10.15
N LYS A 36 2.21 2.44 -9.85
CA LYS A 36 2.79 1.57 -10.89
C LYS A 36 1.71 1.01 -11.82
N LEU A 37 0.60 0.55 -11.27
CA LEU A 37 -0.52 0.02 -12.04
C LEU A 37 -1.11 1.06 -13.00
N LYS A 38 -1.17 2.34 -12.58
CA LYS A 38 -1.64 3.42 -13.46
C LYS A 38 -0.79 3.62 -14.71
N GLY A 39 0.50 3.33 -14.66
CA GLY A 39 1.39 3.40 -15.83
C GLY A 39 1.21 2.23 -16.81
N LEU A 40 0.64 1.11 -16.37
CA LEU A 40 0.42 -0.09 -17.19
C LEU A 40 -0.97 -0.15 -17.82
N VAL A 41 -1.97 0.41 -17.14
CA VAL A 41 -3.33 0.48 -17.64
C VAL A 41 -3.46 1.72 -18.55
N PRO A 42 -4.12 1.63 -19.73
CA PRO A 42 -4.43 2.79 -20.54
C PRO A 42 -5.47 3.66 -19.81
N LEU A 43 -4.98 4.50 -18.91
CA LEU A 43 -5.76 5.53 -18.26
C LEU A 43 -5.61 6.78 -19.10
N GLY A 44 -6.73 7.39 -19.47
CA GLY A 44 -6.73 8.68 -20.13
C GLY A 44 -6.10 9.77 -19.23
N PRO A 45 -6.06 11.02 -19.71
CA PRO A 45 -5.44 12.15 -19.01
C PRO A 45 -5.98 12.40 -17.57
N GLU A 46 -7.07 11.74 -17.18
CA GLU A 46 -7.68 11.78 -15.86
C GLU A 46 -7.14 10.74 -14.85
N SER A 47 -5.85 10.39 -14.95
CA SER A 47 -5.18 9.43 -14.06
C SER A 47 -5.21 9.83 -12.56
N SER A 48 -5.40 11.14 -12.28
CA SER A 48 -5.49 11.69 -10.92
C SER A 48 -6.88 11.58 -10.29
N ARG A 49 -7.97 11.59 -11.09
CA ARG A 49 -9.37 11.53 -10.59
C ARG A 49 -9.90 10.11 -10.39
N HIS A 50 -9.20 9.10 -10.88
CA HIS A 50 -9.67 7.72 -10.80
C HIS A 50 -9.54 7.13 -9.39
N THR A 51 -10.63 6.53 -8.90
CA THR A 51 -10.65 5.78 -7.63
C THR A 51 -9.91 4.45 -7.77
N THR A 52 -9.47 3.86 -6.65
CA THR A 52 -8.86 2.51 -6.61
C THR A 52 -9.72 1.46 -7.32
N LEU A 53 -11.04 1.52 -7.11
CA LEU A 53 -11.98 0.59 -7.74
C LEU A 53 -11.99 0.73 -9.27
N SER A 54 -12.06 1.97 -9.79
CA SER A 54 -12.06 2.24 -11.23
C SER A 54 -10.77 1.74 -11.90
N LEU A 55 -9.63 1.95 -11.24
CA LEU A 55 -8.33 1.46 -11.70
C LEU A 55 -8.30 -0.07 -11.82
N LEU A 56 -8.75 -0.78 -10.78
CA LEU A 56 -8.77 -2.25 -10.77
C LEU A 56 -9.71 -2.82 -11.83
N THR A 57 -10.89 -2.22 -12.01
CA THR A 57 -11.83 -2.63 -13.05
C THR A 57 -11.26 -2.44 -14.45
N LYS A 58 -10.63 -1.28 -14.73
CA LYS A 58 -9.97 -1.04 -16.02
C LYS A 58 -8.78 -1.98 -16.24
N ALA A 59 -7.98 -2.25 -15.21
CA ALA A 59 -6.88 -3.21 -15.30
C ALA A 59 -7.38 -4.60 -15.69
N LYS A 60 -8.45 -5.08 -15.05
CA LYS A 60 -9.09 -6.36 -15.36
C LYS A 60 -9.56 -6.42 -16.82
N LEU A 61 -10.23 -5.36 -17.29
CA LEU A 61 -10.69 -5.27 -18.68
C LEU A 61 -9.51 -5.22 -19.66
N HIS A 62 -8.46 -4.47 -19.33
CA HIS A 62 -7.28 -4.35 -20.17
C HIS A 62 -6.58 -5.70 -20.38
N ILE A 63 -6.44 -6.51 -19.33
CA ILE A 63 -5.86 -7.85 -19.45
C ILE A 63 -6.78 -8.75 -20.28
N LYS A 64 -8.10 -8.69 -20.08
CA LYS A 64 -9.08 -9.46 -20.86
C LYS A 64 -9.04 -9.11 -22.35
N ASP A 65 -8.87 -7.83 -22.68
CA ASP A 65 -8.77 -7.33 -24.05
C ASP A 65 -7.43 -7.68 -24.71
N LYS A 66 -6.32 -7.53 -23.97
CA LYS A 66 -4.96 -7.88 -24.44
C LYS A 66 -4.77 -9.38 -24.64
N TYR A 67 -5.40 -10.20 -23.81
CA TYR A 67 -5.19 -11.65 -23.77
C TYR A 67 -6.52 -12.42 -23.70
N PRO A 68 -7.38 -12.32 -24.72
CA PRO A 68 -8.73 -12.90 -24.70
C PRO A 68 -8.72 -14.43 -24.57
N GLN A 69 -7.65 -15.08 -25.04
CA GLN A 69 -7.48 -16.54 -25.00
C GLN A 69 -6.89 -17.05 -23.68
N HIS A 70 -6.22 -16.19 -22.91
CA HIS A 70 -5.53 -16.58 -21.67
C HIS A 70 -6.32 -16.18 -20.41
N TRP A 71 -7.29 -15.25 -20.55
CA TRP A 71 -8.15 -14.80 -19.45
C TRP A 71 -9.31 -15.76 -19.12
N ARG A 72 -9.27 -17.01 -19.58
CA ARG A 72 -10.15 -18.05 -19.06
C ARG A 72 -9.55 -18.59 -17.76
N CYS A 73 -9.98 -18.03 -16.64
CA CYS A 73 -10.04 -18.83 -15.41
C CYS A 73 -11.09 -19.92 -15.60
#